data_AF-A0A497N9C2-F1
#
_entry.id   AF-A0A497N9C2-F1
#
_cell.length_a   1.000
_cell.length_b   1.000
_cell.length_c   1.000
_cell.angle_alpha   90.00
_cell.angle_beta   90.00
_cell.angle_gamma   90.00
#
_symmetry.space_group_name_H-M   'P 1'
#
loop_
_entity.id
_entity.type
_entity.pdbx_description
1 polymer ?
#
loop_
_entity_poly.entity_id
_entity_poly.type
_entity_poly.pdbx_seq_one_letter_code
_entity_poly.pdbx_strand_id
1 'polypeptide(L)'
;MSRGCVMRVRIQNFETLVSHGNIDGRKAVLEILEAGLTAADPYENTRKLLRIENENLVVGHTAYEPVGSPRTGDEVYDLSKIGNIYVFGAGKGCQRVAKAIEDVLGDALTGGHVIDKKSHDVILKRVEVFRGASGAR
;
A
#
# COMPACT_ATOMS: atom_id res chain seq x y z
N MET A 1 -19.54 11.55 -2.37
CA MET A 1 -18.89 11.50 -3.69
C MET A 1 -17.56 10.79 -3.57
N SER A 2 -17.54 9.48 -3.82
CA SER A 2 -16.31 8.68 -3.82
C SER A 2 -15.43 9.17 -4.97
N ARG A 3 -14.29 9.79 -4.65
CA ARG A 3 -13.22 9.96 -5.63
C ARG A 3 -12.73 8.55 -5.95
N GLY A 4 -13.18 8.03 -7.09
CA GLY A 4 -12.74 6.74 -7.59
C GLY A 4 -11.22 6.72 -7.60
N CYS A 5 -10.63 5.72 -6.95
CA CYS A 5 -9.21 5.46 -7.07
C CYS A 5 -8.95 5.24 -8.56
N VAL A 6 -8.26 6.18 -9.21
CA VAL A 6 -7.81 5.98 -10.58
C VAL A 6 -6.79 4.85 -10.51
N MET A 7 -7.24 3.64 -10.83
CA MET A 7 -6.38 2.46 -10.92
C MET A 7 -5.30 2.76 -11.94
N ARG A 8 -4.08 3.03 -11.46
CA ARG A 8 -2.95 3.35 -12.31
C ARG A 8 -2.46 2.05 -12.93
N VAL A 9 -2.68 1.90 -14.23
CA VAL A 9 -2.19 0.76 -15.01
C VAL A 9 -0.68 0.60 -14.79
N ARG A 10 -0.26 -0.59 -14.37
CA ARG A 10 1.11 -0.95 -14.02
C ARG A 10 1.90 -1.29 -15.28
N ILE A 11 1.28 -1.95 -16.26
CA ILE A 11 1.86 -2.25 -17.57
C ILE A 11 1.73 -1.03 -18.49
N GLN A 12 2.80 -0.26 -18.63
CA GLN A 12 2.78 1.03 -19.34
C GLN A 12 2.83 0.91 -20.86
N ASN A 13 3.27 -0.23 -21.40
CA ASN A 13 3.45 -0.47 -22.82
C ASN A 13 2.42 -1.47 -23.38
N PHE A 14 1.21 -1.50 -22.80
CA PHE A 14 0.14 -2.43 -23.17
C PHE A 14 -0.11 -2.46 -24.68
N GLU A 15 -0.30 -1.29 -25.29
CA GLU A 15 -0.57 -1.16 -26.73
C GLU A 15 0.54 -1.77 -27.59
N THR A 16 1.81 -1.56 -27.22
CA THR A 16 2.94 -2.16 -27.92
C THR A 16 2.90 -3.69 -27.81
N LEU A 17 2.60 -4.22 -26.63
CA LEU A 17 2.58 -5.65 -26.38
C LEU A 17 1.43 -6.37 -27.12
N VAL A 18 0.30 -5.70 -27.37
CA VAL A 18 -0.84 -6.28 -28.10
C VAL A 18 -0.85 -5.96 -29.59
N SER A 19 0.13 -5.20 -30.10
CA SER A 19 0.15 -4.74 -31.51
C SER A 19 0.48 -5.82 -32.55
N HIS A 20 0.88 -7.03 -32.12
CA HIS A 20 1.33 -8.07 -33.04
C HIS A 20 1.17 -9.50 -32.48
N GLY A 21 1.22 -10.50 -33.37
CA GLY A 21 1.14 -11.92 -33.01
C GLY A 21 -0.28 -12.34 -32.60
N ASN A 22 -0.39 -13.23 -31.61
CA ASN A 22 -1.69 -13.65 -31.05
C ASN A 22 -2.24 -12.54 -30.13
N ILE A 23 -2.99 -11.60 -30.72
CA ILE A 23 -3.51 -10.40 -30.04
C ILE A 23 -4.44 -10.78 -28.89
N ASP A 24 -5.41 -11.67 -29.12
CA ASP A 24 -6.40 -12.04 -28.09
C ASP A 24 -5.74 -12.77 -26.91
N GLY A 25 -4.82 -13.70 -27.20
CA GLY A 25 -4.05 -14.37 -26.15
C GLY A 25 -3.17 -13.42 -25.34
N ARG A 26 -2.55 -12.44 -26.00
CA ARG A 26 -1.73 -11.42 -25.33
C ARG A 26 -2.55 -10.51 -24.44
N LYS A 27 -3.71 -10.05 -24.91
CA LYS A 27 -4.66 -9.27 -24.09
C LYS A 27 -5.05 -10.02 -22.82
N ALA A 28 -5.47 -11.27 -22.96
CA ALA A 28 -5.87 -12.10 -21.82
C ALA A 28 -4.73 -12.26 -20.79
N VAL A 29 -3.49 -12.52 -21.24
CA VAL A 29 -2.33 -12.62 -20.35
C VAL A 29 -2.04 -11.28 -19.65
N LEU A 30 -2.08 -10.17 -20.39
CA LEU A 30 -1.80 -8.85 -19.81
C LEU A 30 -2.87 -8.44 -18.78
N GLU A 31 -4.13 -8.75 -19.02
CA GLU A 31 -5.21 -8.52 -18.04
C GLU A 31 -4.99 -9.31 -16.75
N ILE A 32 -4.59 -10.58 -16.85
CA ILE A 32 -4.25 -11.42 -15.67
C ILE A 32 -3.05 -10.83 -14.93
N LEU A 33 -2.01 -10.43 -15.65
CA LEU A 33 -0.80 -9.83 -15.06
C LEU A 33 -1.12 -8.51 -14.37
N GLU A 34 -1.91 -7.65 -14.99
CA GLU A 34 -2.34 -6.37 -14.44
C GLU A 34 -3.17 -6.56 -13.16
N ALA A 35 -4.10 -7.53 -13.16
CA ALA A 35 -4.87 -7.90 -11.99
C ALA A 35 -3.96 -8.41 -10.85
N GLY A 36 -2.98 -9.26 -11.16
CA GLY A 36 -2.00 -9.75 -10.18
C GLY A 36 -1.11 -8.64 -9.61
N LEU A 37 -0.58 -7.77 -10.46
CA LEU A 37 0.24 -6.63 -10.04
C LEU A 37 -0.54 -5.63 -9.19
N THR A 38 -1.82 -5.41 -9.50
CA THR A 38 -2.72 -4.57 -8.71
C THR A 38 -3.02 -5.22 -7.37
N ALA A 39 -3.33 -6.52 -7.35
CA ALA A 39 -3.62 -7.27 -6.13
C ALA A 39 -2.42 -7.32 -5.17
N ALA A 40 -1.19 -7.25 -5.70
CA ALA A 40 0.04 -7.21 -4.92
C ALA A 40 0.49 -5.79 -4.53
N ASP A 41 -0.26 -4.74 -4.89
CA ASP A 41 0.13 -3.35 -4.63
C ASP A 41 0.13 -3.05 -3.11
N PRO A 42 1.30 -2.72 -2.50
CA PRO A 42 1.37 -2.45 -1.07
C PRO A 42 0.50 -1.26 -0.65
N TYR A 43 0.39 -0.23 -1.48
CA TYR A 43 -0.39 0.96 -1.14
C TYR A 43 -1.89 0.63 -1.05
N GLU A 44 -2.43 -0.04 -2.07
CA GLU A 44 -3.86 -0.41 -2.10
C GLU A 44 -4.19 -1.45 -1.03
N ASN A 45 -3.30 -2.42 -0.78
CA ASN A 45 -3.51 -3.41 0.26
C ASN A 45 -3.47 -2.79 1.66
N THR A 46 -2.54 -1.87 1.91
CA THR A 46 -2.52 -1.12 3.18
C THR A 46 -3.76 -0.26 3.35
N ARG A 47 -4.26 0.37 2.28
CA ARG A 47 -5.52 1.14 2.31
C ARG A 47 -6.77 0.28 2.56
N LYS A 48 -6.74 -1.00 2.17
CA LYS A 48 -7.80 -1.95 2.51
C LYS A 48 -7.67 -2.40 3.96
N LEU A 49 -6.45 -2.62 4.46
CA LEU A 49 -6.18 -3.08 5.82
C LEU A 49 -6.41 -1.98 6.89
N LEU A 50 -6.04 -0.74 6.61
CA LEU A 50 -6.19 0.42 7.49
C LEU A 50 -7.27 1.36 6.97
N ARG A 51 -8.27 1.66 7.78
CA ARG A 51 -9.39 2.56 7.43
C ARG A 51 -9.73 3.47 8.60
N ILE A 52 -10.23 4.67 8.31
CA ILE A 52 -10.88 5.51 9.33
C ILE A 52 -12.38 5.43 9.11
N GLU A 53 -13.11 5.00 10.14
CA GLU A 53 -14.56 4.85 10.14
C GLU A 53 -15.13 5.46 11.43
N ASN A 54 -15.98 6.49 11.29
CA ASN A 54 -16.62 7.17 12.43
C ASN A 54 -15.62 7.57 13.54
N GLU A 55 -14.52 8.23 13.18
CA GLU A 55 -13.44 8.65 14.10
C GLU A 55 -12.67 7.48 14.77
N ASN A 56 -12.92 6.24 14.35
CA ASN A 56 -12.12 5.09 14.77
C ASN A 56 -11.13 4.71 13.67
N LEU A 57 -9.92 4.37 14.09
CA LEU A 57 -8.97 3.66 13.26
C LEU A 57 -9.32 2.16 13.29
N VAL A 58 -9.66 1.61 12.14
CA VAL A 58 -9.91 0.19 11.94
C VAL A 58 -8.68 -0.43 11.29
N VAL A 59 -8.13 -1.47 11.94
CA VAL A 59 -6.97 -2.22 11.48
C VAL A 59 -7.36 -3.69 11.35
N GLY A 60 -7.48 -4.16 10.11
CA GLY A 60 -7.92 -5.52 9.83
C GLY A 60 -8.67 -5.61 8.51
N HIS A 61 -8.63 -6.80 7.93
CA HIS A 61 -9.43 -7.16 6.77
C HIS A 61 -9.34 -8.68 6.59
N THR A 62 -10.46 -9.36 6.37
CA THR A 62 -10.55 -10.83 6.27
C THR A 62 -9.59 -11.43 5.24
N ALA A 63 -9.34 -10.73 4.13
CA ALA A 63 -8.37 -11.16 3.11
C ALA A 63 -6.91 -11.24 3.58
N TYR A 64 -6.55 -10.63 4.71
CA TYR A 64 -5.19 -10.63 5.26
C TYR A 64 -5.08 -11.41 6.57
N GLU A 65 -6.14 -12.13 6.94
CA GLU A 65 -6.21 -12.87 8.18
C GLU A 65 -5.57 -14.26 8.04
N PRO A 66 -4.54 -14.58 8.86
CA PRO A 66 -3.91 -15.90 8.80
C PRO A 66 -4.89 -17.00 9.24
N VAL A 67 -4.91 -18.10 8.50
CA VAL A 67 -5.68 -19.29 8.89
C VAL A 67 -5.18 -19.79 10.25
N GLY A 68 -6.11 -19.93 11.20
CA GLY A 68 -5.78 -20.35 12.57
C GLY A 68 -5.22 -19.24 13.46
N SER A 69 -5.33 -17.96 13.07
CA SER A 69 -4.95 -16.84 13.92
C SER A 69 -5.71 -16.90 15.26
N PRO A 70 -5.02 -16.77 16.41
CA PRO A 70 -5.67 -16.76 17.73
C PRO A 70 -6.49 -15.50 17.98
N ARG A 71 -6.30 -14.46 17.17
CA ARG A 71 -7.09 -13.24 17.15
C ARG A 71 -7.66 -13.03 15.76
N THR A 72 -8.96 -12.78 15.72
CA THR A 72 -9.68 -12.63 14.46
C THR A 72 -10.50 -11.37 14.39
N GLY A 73 -10.78 -10.94 13.16
CA GLY A 73 -11.53 -9.72 12.86
C GLY A 73 -10.71 -8.44 12.98
N ASP A 74 -11.43 -7.33 12.89
CA ASP A 74 -10.84 -6.00 12.86
C ASP A 74 -10.55 -5.48 14.28
N GLU A 75 -9.38 -4.87 14.46
CA GLU A 75 -9.07 -4.09 15.65
C GLU A 75 -9.55 -2.65 15.46
N VAL A 76 -10.27 -2.13 16.45
CA VAL A 76 -10.89 -0.80 16.39
C VAL A 76 -10.33 0.07 17.50
N TYR A 77 -9.78 1.22 17.11
CA TYR A 77 -9.12 2.16 17.99
C TYR A 77 -9.80 3.53 17.93
N ASP A 78 -10.35 3.97 19.06
CA ASP A 78 -10.97 5.29 19.19
C ASP A 78 -9.91 6.39 19.16
N LEU A 79 -9.87 7.17 18.07
CA LEU A 79 -8.86 8.21 17.87
C LEU A 79 -9.01 9.37 18.85
N SER A 80 -10.20 9.60 19.44
CA SER A 80 -10.39 10.65 20.44
C SER A 80 -9.60 10.37 21.74
N LYS A 81 -9.27 9.09 21.99
CA LYS A 81 -8.49 8.63 23.14
C LYS A 81 -6.99 8.51 22.84
N ILE A 82 -6.58 8.74 21.59
CA ILE A 82 -5.20 8.55 21.13
C ILE A 82 -4.59 9.92 20.85
N GLY A 83 -3.54 10.26 21.59
CA GLY A 83 -2.85 11.54 21.40
C GLY A 83 -1.94 11.56 20.17
N ASN A 84 -1.01 10.60 20.09
CA ASN A 84 0.00 10.59 19.04
C ASN A 84 0.04 9.24 18.31
N ILE A 85 0.16 9.29 16.99
CA ILE A 85 0.30 8.12 16.13
C ILE A 85 1.62 8.22 15.38
N TYR A 86 2.42 7.16 15.47
CA TYR A 86 3.72 7.09 14.82
C TYR A 86 3.81 5.87 13.91
N VAL A 87 4.49 6.02 12.77
CA VAL A 87 4.74 4.93 11.81
C VAL A 87 6.21 4.58 11.79
N PHE A 88 6.53 3.32 12.01
CA PHE A 88 7.89 2.79 11.86
C PHE A 88 7.89 1.57 10.95
N GLY A 89 8.92 1.46 10.11
CA GLY A 89 9.04 0.31 9.23
C GLY A 89 10.38 0.24 8.50
N ALA A 90 10.74 -0.95 8.05
CA ALA A 90 11.94 -1.17 7.27
C ALA A 90 11.67 -2.24 6.22
N GLY A 91 12.16 -2.04 4.99
CA GLY A 91 12.02 -3.03 3.93
C GLY A 91 11.87 -2.42 2.55
N LYS A 92 12.01 -3.25 1.51
CA LYS A 92 11.80 -2.81 0.13
C LYS A 92 10.34 -2.41 -0.07
N GLY A 93 10.13 -1.23 -0.64
CA GLY A 93 8.77 -0.74 -0.91
C GLY A 93 8.03 -0.24 0.34
N CYS A 94 8.70 -0.08 1.48
CA CYS A 94 8.10 0.44 2.71
C CYS A 94 7.50 1.84 2.52
N GLN A 95 8.07 2.66 1.63
CA GLN A 95 7.51 3.97 1.32
C GLN A 95 6.08 3.90 0.76
N ARG A 96 5.71 2.86 0.02
CA ARG A 96 4.34 2.71 -0.53
C ARG A 96 3.33 2.34 0.56
N VAL A 97 3.73 1.51 1.51
CA VAL A 97 2.95 1.20 2.72
C VAL A 97 2.79 2.45 3.58
N ALA A 98 3.88 3.13 3.90
CA ALA A 98 3.85 4.37 4.67
C ALA A 98 3.02 5.46 4.00
N LYS A 99 3.05 5.56 2.66
CA LYS A 99 2.25 6.52 1.91
C LYS A 99 0.76 6.26 2.08
N ALA A 100 0.34 5.00 2.04
CA ALA A 100 -1.05 4.62 2.31
C ALA A 100 -1.46 4.98 3.73
N ILE A 101 -0.58 4.77 4.71
CA ILE A 101 -0.84 5.15 6.11
C ILE A 101 -0.96 6.68 6.25
N GLU A 102 -0.08 7.47 5.61
CA GLU A 102 -0.19 8.93 5.60
C GLU A 102 -1.52 9.41 5.00
N ASP A 103 -1.98 8.77 3.92
CA ASP A 103 -3.21 9.15 3.24
C ASP A 103 -4.46 8.72 4.01
N VAL A 104 -4.42 7.58 4.72
CA VAL A 104 -5.53 7.11 5.57
C VAL A 104 -5.63 7.95 6.85
N LEU A 105 -4.51 8.15 7.56
CA LEU A 105 -4.51 8.83 8.85
C LEU A 105 -4.60 10.35 8.73
N GLY A 106 -4.14 10.92 7.61
CA GLY A 106 -4.18 12.36 7.41
C GLY A 106 -3.46 13.10 8.53
N ASP A 107 -4.15 14.05 9.16
CA ASP A 107 -3.62 14.88 10.25
C ASP A 107 -3.53 14.17 11.60
N ALA A 108 -4.17 12.99 11.76
CA ALA A 108 -4.01 12.19 12.97
C ALA A 108 -2.62 11.54 13.08
N LEU A 109 -1.87 11.48 11.96
CA LEU A 109 -0.50 10.97 11.95
C LEU A 109 0.48 12.03 12.46
N THR A 110 1.06 11.79 13.63
CA THR A 110 2.05 12.68 14.26
C THR A 110 3.38 12.68 13.51
N GLY A 111 3.81 11.54 13.01
CA GLY A 111 5.06 11.41 12.26
C GLY A 111 5.54 9.97 12.19
N GLY A 112 6.82 9.78 11.90
CA GLY A 112 7.39 8.44 11.84
C GLY A 112 8.70 8.39 11.09
N HIS A 113 9.23 7.18 10.96
CA HIS A 113 10.47 6.93 10.23
C HIS A 113 10.42 5.58 9.53
N VAL A 114 10.79 5.55 8.25
CA VAL A 114 10.98 4.31 7.50
C VAL A 114 12.38 4.17 6.95
N ILE A 115 12.86 2.93 6.88
CA ILE A 115 14.15 2.59 6.28
C ILE A 115 13.91 1.94 4.91
N ASP A 116 14.24 2.64 3.84
CA ASP A 116 14.17 2.15 2.46
C ASP A 116 15.57 1.95 1.86
N LYS A 117 15.67 1.12 0.82
CA LYS A 117 16.90 0.94 0.06
C LYS A 117 17.11 2.13 -0.89
N LYS A 118 18.38 2.54 -1.09
CA LYS A 118 18.85 3.62 -1.99
C LYS A 118 18.45 3.45 -3.47
N SER A 119 17.17 3.54 -3.82
CA SER A 119 16.76 3.35 -5.23
C SER A 119 15.60 4.22 -5.72
N HIS A 120 14.94 5.00 -4.85
CA HIS A 120 13.78 5.79 -5.26
C HIS A 120 13.72 7.14 -4.55
N ASP A 121 13.03 8.10 -5.18
CA ASP A 121 12.70 9.38 -4.59
C ASP A 121 11.85 9.20 -3.33
N VAL A 122 11.92 10.19 -2.45
CA VAL A 122 11.07 10.22 -1.24
C VAL A 122 9.67 10.64 -1.66
N ILE A 123 8.68 9.78 -1.40
CA ILE A 123 7.27 10.02 -1.74
C ILE A 123 6.40 10.43 -0.54
N LEU A 124 6.99 10.45 0.65
CA LEU A 124 6.32 10.68 1.94
C LEU A 124 6.40 12.16 2.34
N LYS A 125 5.40 12.62 3.10
CA LYS A 125 5.28 14.03 3.54
C LYS A 125 5.43 14.23 5.06
N ARG A 126 4.94 13.28 5.85
CA ARG A 126 4.91 13.30 7.32
C ARG A 126 5.86 12.26 7.93
N VAL A 127 6.14 11.18 7.22
CA VAL A 127 7.04 10.10 7.64
C VAL A 127 8.41 10.31 7.01
N GLU A 128 9.45 10.38 7.85
CA GLU A 128 10.83 10.56 7.40
C GLU A 128 11.39 9.28 6.78
N VAL A 129 12.30 9.42 5.81
CA VAL A 129 12.90 8.28 5.09
C VAL A 129 14.40 8.26 5.31
N PHE A 130 14.86 7.26 6.05
CA PHE A 130 16.27 6.93 6.13
C PHE A 130 16.64 5.93 5.03
N ARG A 131 17.74 6.20 4.32
CA ARG A 131 18.22 5.31 3.26
C ARG A 131 19.27 4.35 3.81
N GLY A 132 18.85 3.12 4.12
CA GLY A 132 19.74 2.07 4.61
C GLY A 132 20.65 1.51 3.51
N ALA A 133 21.85 1.08 3.88
CA ALA A 133 22.71 0.27 3.04
C ALA A 133 22.30 -1.21 3.18
N SER A 134 21.81 -1.82 2.10
CA SER A 134 21.77 -3.28 1.97
C SER A 134 22.87 -3.64 0.99
N GLY A 135 24.00 -4.11 1.53
CA GLY A 135 25.09 -4.65 0.73
C GLY A 135 24.63 -5.94 0.05
N ALA A 136 24.23 -5.85 -1.21
CA ALA A 136 24.62 -6.88 -2.15
C ALA A 136 25.97 -6.41 -2.68
N ARG A 137 27.04 -7.06 -2.22
CA ARG A 137 28.28 -7.08 -2.98
C ARG A 137 28.01 -7.77 -4.31
#